data_AF-A0A2E6QP51-F1
#
_entry.id   AF-A0A2E6QP51-F1
#
_cell.length_a   1.000
_cell.length_b   1.000
_cell.length_c   1.000
_cell.angle_alpha   90.00
_cell.angle_beta   90.00
_cell.angle_gamma   90.00
#
_symmetry.space_group_name_H-M   'P 1'
#
loop_
_entity.id
_entity.type
_entity.pdbx_description
1 polymer ?
#
loop_
_entity_poly.entity_id
_entity_poly.type
_entity_poly.pdbx_seq_one_letter_code
_entity_poly.pdbx_strand_id
1 'polypeptide(L)'
;MTSLEKLALPKLVSRFVDLANRNRKAVNERKHRTENRTAWRMMEITRELQSRGEDGRAALIAMLDHEEETVRMLAAARVLDFAPERALPVLEVLKTMNHRDSRGKPLSDLLHFNVFASGVLWRWREERGLNNPDETPLGLNIEEFNRRRDEEMADISAKLQEEE
;
A
#
# COMPACT_ATOMS: atom_id res chain seq x y z
N MET A 1 20.96 3.06 -21.92
CA MET A 1 19.50 3.04 -22.00
C MET A 1 18.97 1.75 -21.40
N THR A 2 18.20 1.85 -20.31
CA THR A 2 17.54 0.71 -19.66
C THR A 2 16.41 0.14 -20.53
N SER A 3 15.93 -1.08 -20.22
CA SER A 3 14.80 -1.68 -20.95
C SER A 3 13.49 -0.90 -20.77
N LEU A 4 13.35 -0.06 -19.73
CA LEU A 4 12.13 0.67 -19.43
C LEU A 4 11.99 1.95 -20.28
N GLU A 5 13.10 2.65 -20.53
CA GLU A 5 13.15 3.87 -21.36
C GLU A 5 12.56 3.66 -22.77
N LYS A 6 12.68 2.43 -23.31
CA LYS A 6 12.18 2.08 -24.64
C LYS A 6 10.69 1.76 -24.69
N LEU A 7 10.03 1.63 -23.54
CA LEU A 7 8.61 1.27 -23.49
C LEU A 7 7.72 2.50 -23.68
N ALA A 8 6.61 2.34 -24.39
CA ALA A 8 5.56 3.36 -24.43
C ALA A 8 4.88 3.49 -23.06
N LEU A 9 4.33 4.68 -22.76
CA LEU A 9 3.63 4.97 -21.50
C LEU A 9 2.55 3.92 -21.15
N PRO A 10 1.62 3.53 -22.07
CA PRO A 10 0.62 2.52 -21.76
C PRO A 10 1.22 1.17 -21.36
N LYS A 11 2.41 0.84 -21.90
CA LYS A 11 3.08 -0.43 -21.58
C LYS A 11 3.74 -0.38 -20.21
N LEU A 12 4.24 0.77 -19.76
CA LEU A 12 4.72 0.97 -18.39
C LEU A 12 3.58 0.85 -17.39
N VAL A 13 2.44 1.49 -17.66
CA VAL A 13 1.22 1.39 -16.83
C VAL A 13 0.75 -0.05 -16.72
N SER A 14 0.61 -0.76 -17.85
CA SER A 14 0.23 -2.19 -17.86
C SER A 14 1.20 -3.04 -17.05
N ARG A 15 2.52 -2.82 -17.15
CA ARG A 15 3.51 -3.55 -16.34
C ARG A 15 3.41 -3.22 -14.86
N PHE A 16 3.11 -1.99 -14.50
CA PHE A 16 2.88 -1.59 -13.11
C PHE A 16 1.69 -2.37 -12.53
N VAL A 17 0.56 -2.38 -13.24
CA VAL A 17 -0.66 -3.12 -12.85
C VAL A 17 -0.37 -4.61 -12.67
N ASP A 18 0.33 -5.23 -13.63
CA ASP A 18 0.73 -6.64 -13.54
C ASP A 18 1.58 -6.93 -12.29
N LEU A 19 2.53 -6.04 -11.98
CA LEU A 19 3.40 -6.17 -10.81
C LEU A 19 2.64 -5.94 -9.50
N ALA A 20 1.71 -4.99 -9.45
CA ALA A 20 0.85 -4.75 -8.30
C ALA A 20 0.02 -5.98 -7.96
N ASN A 21 -0.59 -6.61 -8.97
CA ASN A 21 -1.35 -7.84 -8.80
C ASN A 21 -0.48 -9.03 -8.34
N ARG A 22 0.73 -9.15 -8.88
CA ARG A 22 1.70 -10.17 -8.43
C ARG A 22 2.19 -9.90 -7.01
N ASN A 23 2.36 -8.64 -6.64
CA ASN A 23 2.75 -8.23 -5.30
C ASN A 23 1.66 -8.62 -4.30
N ARG A 24 0.38 -8.29 -4.57
CA ARG A 24 -0.76 -8.76 -3.76
C ARG A 24 -0.76 -10.27 -3.58
N LYS A 25 -0.63 -11.01 -4.68
CA LYS A 25 -0.59 -12.47 -4.62
C LYS A 25 0.56 -12.98 -3.75
N ALA A 26 1.75 -12.38 -3.87
CA ALA A 26 2.90 -12.74 -3.06
C ALA A 26 2.70 -12.43 -1.56
N VAL A 27 2.06 -11.30 -1.23
CA VAL A 27 1.69 -10.94 0.15
C VAL A 27 0.74 -11.99 0.73
N ASN A 28 -0.34 -12.31 0.01
CA ASN A 28 -1.33 -13.30 0.45
C ASN A 28 -0.73 -14.70 0.61
N GLU A 29 0.27 -15.05 -0.21
CA GLU A 29 0.98 -16.32 -0.13
C GLU A 29 2.19 -16.28 0.84
N ARG A 30 2.40 -15.17 1.56
CA ARG A 30 3.56 -14.93 2.47
C ARG A 30 4.93 -15.15 1.80
N LYS A 31 5.04 -14.82 0.51
CA LYS A 31 6.25 -14.95 -0.31
C LYS A 31 7.08 -13.66 -0.32
N HIS A 32 7.66 -13.31 0.83
CA HIS A 32 8.39 -12.04 1.04
C HIS A 32 9.47 -11.73 -0.02
N ARG A 33 10.22 -12.73 -0.50
CA ARG A 33 11.21 -12.51 -1.58
C ARG A 33 10.59 -12.03 -2.88
N THR A 34 9.41 -12.56 -3.23
CA THR A 34 8.67 -12.20 -4.44
C THR A 34 7.99 -10.84 -4.28
N GLU A 35 7.39 -10.62 -3.11
CA GLU A 35 6.84 -9.33 -2.70
C GLU A 35 7.90 -8.22 -2.85
N ASN A 36 9.05 -8.36 -2.21
CA ASN A 36 10.13 -7.38 -2.30
C ASN A 36 10.57 -7.14 -3.75
N ARG A 37 10.82 -8.21 -4.52
CA ARG A 37 11.23 -8.09 -5.93
C ARG A 37 10.21 -7.34 -6.78
N THR A 38 8.93 -7.61 -6.59
CA THR A 38 7.86 -6.93 -7.33
C THR A 38 7.76 -5.46 -6.90
N ALA A 39 7.89 -5.16 -5.61
CA ALA A 39 7.92 -3.79 -5.09
C ALA A 39 9.05 -2.96 -5.69
N TRP A 40 10.28 -3.49 -5.73
CA TRP A 40 11.43 -2.85 -6.36
C TRP A 40 11.19 -2.54 -7.84
N ARG A 41 10.66 -3.49 -8.61
CA ARG A 41 10.35 -3.27 -10.03
C ARG A 41 9.27 -2.21 -10.25
N MET A 42 8.27 -2.15 -9.36
CA MET A 42 7.29 -1.06 -9.38
C MET A 42 7.92 0.30 -9.10
N MET A 43 8.94 0.38 -8.23
CA MET A 43 9.73 1.61 -8.01
C MET A 43 10.47 2.06 -9.27
N GLU A 44 11.10 1.14 -9.99
CA GLU A 44 11.76 1.45 -11.26
C GLU A 44 10.78 2.01 -12.29
N ILE A 45 9.60 1.39 -12.44
CA ILE A 45 8.55 1.89 -13.35
C ILE A 45 8.04 3.27 -12.91
N THR A 46 7.85 3.48 -11.60
CA THR A 46 7.40 4.79 -11.08
C THR A 46 8.41 5.88 -11.40
N ARG A 47 9.70 5.63 -11.16
CA ARG A 47 10.77 6.59 -11.47
C ARG A 47 10.84 6.90 -12.96
N GLU A 48 10.67 5.88 -13.80
CA GLU A 48 10.61 6.06 -15.26
C GLU A 48 9.36 6.84 -15.71
N LEU A 49 8.19 6.63 -15.07
CA LEU A 49 7.01 7.44 -15.36
C LEU A 49 7.25 8.90 -14.93
N GLN A 50 7.83 9.12 -13.76
CA GLN A 50 8.15 10.47 -13.28
C GLN A 50 9.19 11.20 -14.14
N SER A 51 10.17 10.48 -14.70
CA SER A 51 11.21 11.06 -15.57
C SER A 51 10.66 11.54 -16.93
N ARG A 52 9.47 11.07 -17.33
CA ARG A 52 8.76 11.48 -18.56
C ARG A 52 7.97 12.78 -18.40
N GLY A 53 8.12 13.48 -17.28
CA GLY A 53 7.48 14.77 -17.06
C GLY A 53 5.98 14.64 -16.81
N GLU A 54 5.21 15.56 -17.38
CA GLU A 54 3.78 15.71 -17.12
C GLU A 54 2.97 14.48 -17.53
N ASP A 55 3.19 13.95 -18.73
CA ASP A 55 2.45 12.79 -19.25
C ASP A 55 2.61 11.55 -18.36
N GLY A 56 3.82 11.30 -17.87
CA GLY A 56 4.09 10.15 -17.02
C GLY A 56 3.56 10.32 -15.60
N ARG A 57 3.56 11.55 -15.05
CA ARG A 57 2.88 11.87 -13.79
C ARG A 57 1.36 11.75 -13.92
N ALA A 58 0.77 12.24 -15.01
CA ALA A 58 -0.65 12.11 -15.31
C ALA A 58 -1.05 10.63 -15.42
N ALA A 59 -0.21 9.78 -16.04
CA ALA A 59 -0.44 8.34 -16.09
C ALA A 59 -0.42 7.67 -14.70
N LEU A 60 0.47 8.09 -13.79
CA LEU A 60 0.47 7.62 -12.39
C LEU A 60 -0.80 8.06 -11.65
N ILE A 61 -1.23 9.32 -11.83
CA ILE A 61 -2.45 9.86 -11.20
C ILE A 61 -3.70 9.14 -11.72
N ALA A 62 -3.76 8.83 -13.01
CA ALA A 62 -4.89 8.10 -13.60
C ALA A 62 -5.09 6.70 -12.98
N MET A 63 -4.02 6.08 -12.47
CA MET A 63 -4.12 4.78 -11.78
C MET A 63 -4.82 4.86 -10.42
N LEU A 64 -5.05 6.06 -9.87
CA LEU A 64 -5.86 6.25 -8.67
C LEU A 64 -7.32 5.84 -8.87
N ASP A 65 -7.80 5.85 -10.12
CA ASP A 65 -9.17 5.49 -10.50
C ASP A 65 -9.27 4.05 -11.02
N HIS A 66 -8.20 3.25 -10.91
CA HIS A 66 -8.18 1.86 -11.38
C HIS A 66 -9.15 0.98 -10.57
N GLU A 67 -9.78 -0.03 -11.19
CA GLU A 67 -10.78 -0.89 -10.54
C GLU A 67 -10.23 -1.72 -9.36
N GLU A 68 -8.99 -2.20 -9.50
CA GLU A 68 -8.27 -2.97 -8.47
C GLU A 68 -7.73 -2.09 -7.33
N GLU A 69 -8.14 -2.38 -6.10
CA GLU A 69 -7.73 -1.67 -4.87
C GLU A 69 -6.22 -1.64 -4.67
N THR A 70 -5.52 -2.73 -4.99
CA THR A 70 -4.05 -2.78 -4.88
C THR A 70 -3.34 -1.81 -5.81
N VAL A 71 -3.86 -1.65 -7.02
CA VAL A 71 -3.32 -0.68 -7.96
C VAL A 71 -3.54 0.73 -7.41
N ARG A 72 -4.75 1.03 -6.93
CA ARG A 72 -5.07 2.34 -6.32
C ARG A 72 -4.17 2.66 -5.14
N MET A 73 -4.03 1.73 -4.19
CA MET A 73 -3.19 1.91 -2.99
C MET A 73 -1.74 2.21 -3.35
N LEU A 74 -1.14 1.36 -4.20
CA LEU A 74 0.26 1.49 -4.57
C LEU A 74 0.48 2.75 -5.42
N ALA A 75 -0.43 3.09 -6.33
CA ALA A 75 -0.37 4.34 -7.08
C ALA A 75 -0.46 5.55 -6.13
N ALA A 76 -1.41 5.56 -5.20
CA ALA A 76 -1.59 6.63 -4.22
C ALA A 76 -0.33 6.85 -3.39
N ALA A 77 0.29 5.79 -2.89
CA ALA A 77 1.56 5.89 -2.16
C ALA A 77 2.71 6.47 -3.00
N ARG A 78 2.69 6.30 -4.34
CA ARG A 78 3.73 6.81 -5.24
C ARG A 78 3.50 8.23 -5.73
N VAL A 79 2.25 8.68 -5.76
CA VAL A 79 1.92 10.05 -6.18
C VAL A 79 1.76 11.01 -5.01
N LEU A 80 1.72 10.49 -3.77
CA LEU A 80 1.54 11.27 -2.55
C LEU A 80 2.53 12.44 -2.40
N ASP A 81 3.76 12.31 -2.88
CA ASP A 81 4.77 13.37 -2.77
C ASP A 81 4.53 14.56 -3.71
N PHE A 82 3.83 14.36 -4.84
CA PHE A 82 3.67 15.40 -5.88
C PHE A 82 2.22 15.68 -6.28
N ALA A 83 1.26 14.86 -5.85
CA ALA A 83 -0.18 15.04 -6.02
C ALA A 83 -0.94 14.61 -4.73
N PRO A 84 -0.59 15.18 -3.56
CA PRO A 84 -1.20 14.80 -2.29
C PRO A 84 -2.71 15.02 -2.26
N GLU A 85 -3.21 16.05 -2.91
CA GLU A 85 -4.64 16.37 -3.03
C GLU A 85 -5.45 15.26 -3.73
N ARG A 86 -4.79 14.45 -4.57
CA ARG A 86 -5.39 13.27 -5.22
C ARG A 86 -5.11 11.97 -4.46
N ALA A 87 -3.92 11.81 -3.91
CA ALA A 87 -3.52 10.58 -3.21
C ALA A 87 -4.17 10.42 -1.84
N LEU A 88 -4.23 11.50 -1.05
CA LEU A 88 -4.72 11.45 0.34
C LEU A 88 -6.16 10.92 0.43
N PRO A 89 -7.13 11.39 -0.37
CA PRO A 89 -8.49 10.86 -0.31
C PRO A 89 -8.55 9.35 -0.59
N VAL A 90 -7.74 8.87 -1.53
CA VAL A 90 -7.66 7.44 -1.87
C VAL A 90 -7.10 6.63 -0.70
N LEU A 91 -6.02 7.09 -0.07
CA LEU A 91 -5.41 6.41 1.07
C LEU A 91 -6.33 6.42 2.31
N GLU A 92 -7.08 7.50 2.57
CA GLU A 92 -8.04 7.58 3.67
C GLU A 92 -9.25 6.65 3.46
N VAL A 93 -9.78 6.60 2.22
CA VAL A 93 -10.84 5.64 1.86
C VAL A 93 -10.35 4.21 2.07
N LEU A 94 -9.15 3.88 1.56
CA LEU A 94 -8.59 2.54 1.71
C LEU A 94 -8.30 2.18 3.17
N LYS A 95 -7.82 3.11 3.99
CA LYS A 95 -7.58 2.91 5.43
C LYS A 95 -8.83 2.45 6.18
N THR A 96 -10.01 2.95 5.77
CA THR A 96 -11.29 2.68 6.45
C THR A 96 -12.06 1.50 5.85
N MET A 97 -11.61 0.98 4.71
CA MET A 97 -12.24 -0.18 4.08
C MET A 97 -12.06 -1.44 4.94
N ASN A 98 -13.18 -2.01 5.36
CA ASN A 98 -13.21 -3.27 6.10
C ASN A 98 -13.18 -4.42 5.10
N HIS A 99 -11.99 -4.77 4.62
CA HIS A 99 -11.86 -5.73 3.54
C HIS A 99 -12.25 -7.14 4.00
N ARG A 100 -13.28 -7.69 3.36
CA ARG A 100 -13.76 -9.06 3.58
C ARG A 100 -13.56 -9.90 2.31
N ASP A 101 -13.21 -11.17 2.47
CA ASP A 101 -13.19 -12.09 1.33
C ASP A 101 -14.62 -12.34 0.83
N SER A 102 -14.75 -13.06 -0.29
CA SER A 102 -16.06 -13.44 -0.85
C SER A 102 -16.91 -14.30 0.09
N ARG A 103 -16.35 -14.77 1.21
CA ARG A 103 -17.02 -15.52 2.27
C ARG A 103 -17.30 -14.66 3.51
N GLY A 104 -17.10 -13.34 3.41
CA GLY A 104 -17.35 -12.38 4.50
C GLY A 104 -16.32 -12.44 5.62
N LYS A 105 -15.25 -13.24 5.53
CA LYS A 105 -14.19 -13.26 6.54
C LYS A 105 -13.34 -12.00 6.40
N PRO A 106 -12.96 -11.34 7.51
CA PRO A 106 -11.94 -10.31 7.43
C PRO A 106 -10.73 -10.92 6.74
N LEU A 107 -10.26 -10.28 5.66
CA LEU A 107 -9.01 -10.66 5.05
C LEU A 107 -7.92 -10.30 6.07
N SER A 108 -7.57 -11.24 6.94
CA SER A 108 -6.48 -11.10 7.91
C SER A 108 -5.16 -10.73 7.21
N ASP A 109 -5.01 -11.09 5.94
CA ASP A 109 -3.87 -10.71 5.10
C ASP A 109 -3.95 -9.26 4.56
N LEU A 110 -5.10 -8.58 4.68
CA LEU A 110 -5.30 -7.16 4.34
C LEU A 110 -5.17 -6.21 5.54
N LEU A 111 -4.86 -6.71 6.74
CA LEU A 111 -4.21 -5.88 7.76
C LEU A 111 -3.01 -5.14 7.16
N HIS A 112 -2.30 -5.76 6.21
CA HIS A 112 -1.23 -5.10 5.47
C HIS A 112 -1.67 -3.86 4.68
N PHE A 113 -2.89 -3.80 4.13
CA PHE A 113 -3.34 -2.65 3.35
C PHE A 113 -3.65 -1.45 4.25
N ASN A 114 -4.43 -1.69 5.30
CA ASN A 114 -4.76 -0.63 6.25
C ASN A 114 -3.51 -0.17 7.01
N VAL A 115 -2.65 -1.10 7.44
CA VAL A 115 -1.36 -0.80 8.09
C VAL A 115 -0.42 -0.09 7.13
N PHE A 116 -0.36 -0.50 5.85
CA PHE A 116 0.49 0.17 4.86
C PHE A 116 -0.01 1.57 4.54
N ALA A 117 -1.30 1.75 4.22
CA ALA A 117 -1.88 3.07 3.96
C ALA A 117 -1.72 4.00 5.17
N SER A 118 -1.99 3.49 6.37
CA SER A 118 -1.75 4.16 7.65
C SER A 118 -0.28 4.55 7.83
N GLY A 119 0.66 3.63 7.59
CA GLY A 119 2.09 3.87 7.71
C GLY A 119 2.61 4.90 6.70
N VAL A 120 2.14 4.83 5.46
CA VAL A 120 2.47 5.80 4.40
C VAL A 120 1.95 7.19 4.77
N LEU A 121 0.69 7.30 5.18
CA LEU A 121 0.10 8.57 5.62
C LEU A 121 0.84 9.16 6.81
N TRP A 122 1.13 8.35 7.82
CA TRP A 122 1.82 8.77 9.03
C TRP A 122 3.22 9.28 8.73
N ARG A 123 4.00 8.55 7.93
CA ARG A 123 5.34 8.99 7.53
C ARG A 123 5.31 10.28 6.73
N TRP A 124 4.40 10.39 5.77
CA TRP A 124 4.26 11.61 4.96
C TRP A 124 3.91 12.84 5.80
N ARG A 125 3.06 12.67 6.81
CA ARG A 125 2.71 13.72 7.79
C ARG A 125 3.87 14.04 8.73
N GLU A 126 4.60 13.03 9.22
CA GLU A 126 5.78 13.20 10.08
C GLU A 126 6.83 14.09 9.42
N GLU A 127 7.20 13.77 8.16
CA GLU A 127 8.19 14.51 7.37
C GLU A 127 7.78 15.98 7.12
N ARG A 128 6.52 16.33 7.37
CA ARG A 128 5.95 17.68 7.23
C ARG A 128 5.56 18.33 8.56
N GLY A 129 5.85 17.68 9.70
CA GLY A 129 5.47 18.18 11.03
C GLY A 129 3.97 18.23 11.26
N LEU A 130 3.19 17.40 10.54
CA LEU A 130 1.73 17.36 10.60
C LEU A 130 1.18 16.25 11.51
N ASN A 131 2.06 15.42 12.10
CA ASN A 131 1.63 14.38 13.02
C ASN A 131 1.29 14.95 14.39
N ASN A 132 0.20 14.46 14.96
CA ASN A 132 -0.04 14.54 16.38
C ASN A 132 0.90 13.54 17.09
N PRO A 133 1.76 13.96 18.03
CA PRO A 133 2.68 13.06 18.73
C PRO A 133 1.96 11.95 19.52
N ASP A 134 0.68 12.15 19.84
CA ASP A 134 -0.14 11.18 20.57
C ASP A 134 -0.83 10.16 19.64
N GLU A 135 -0.69 10.28 18.32
CA GLU A 135 -1.32 9.39 17.33
C GLU A 135 -0.32 8.42 16.68
N THR A 136 -0.68 7.14 16.69
CA THR A 136 0.01 6.09 15.94
C THR A 136 -0.37 6.11 14.47
N PRO A 137 0.35 5.37 13.60
CA PRO A 137 -0.02 5.27 12.19
C PRO A 137 -1.48 4.85 11.96
N LEU A 138 -2.02 4.00 12.83
CA LEU A 138 -3.41 3.55 12.74
C LEU A 138 -4.44 4.62 13.15
N GLY A 139 -4.01 5.81 13.58
CA GLY A 139 -4.87 6.83 14.19
C GLY A 139 -5.39 6.42 15.56
N LEU A 140 -4.78 5.38 16.17
CA LEU A 140 -5.00 5.03 17.57
C LEU A 140 -4.06 5.86 18.42
N ASN A 141 -4.44 6.20 19.65
CA ASN A 141 -3.44 6.63 20.61
C ASN A 141 -2.44 5.48 20.88
N ILE A 142 -1.22 5.81 21.30
CA ILE A 142 -0.14 4.81 21.52
C ILE A 142 -0.50 3.72 22.53
N GLU A 143 -1.26 4.05 23.58
CA GLU A 143 -1.75 3.11 24.59
C GLU A 143 -2.79 2.15 24.00
N GLU A 144 -3.73 2.68 23.21
CA GLU A 144 -4.74 1.86 22.53
C GLU A 144 -4.11 0.92 21.50
N PHE A 145 -3.11 1.40 20.76
CA PHE A 145 -2.33 0.58 19.83
C PHE A 145 -1.62 -0.57 20.56
N ASN A 146 -0.89 -0.27 21.64
CA ASN A 146 -0.18 -1.29 22.42
C ASN A 146 -1.15 -2.32 23.01
N ARG A 147 -2.28 -1.86 23.58
CA ARG A 147 -3.33 -2.75 24.10
C ARG A 147 -3.84 -3.72 23.04
N ARG A 148 -4.21 -3.22 21.85
CA ARG A 148 -4.74 -4.07 20.77
C ARG A 148 -3.70 -5.07 20.25
N ARG A 149 -2.44 -4.66 20.14
CA ARG A 149 -1.34 -5.56 19.76
C ARG A 149 -1.17 -6.67 20.79
N ASP A 150 -1.20 -6.34 22.08
CA ASP A 150 -1.01 -7.32 23.15
C ASP A 150 -2.20 -8.29 23.24
N GLU A 151 -3.44 -7.81 23.03
CA GLU A 151 -4.64 -8.64 22.89
C GLU A 151 -4.55 -9.62 21.71
N GLU A 152 -4.08 -9.14 20.54
CA GLU A 152 -3.90 -9.98 19.34
C GLU A 152 -2.81 -11.03 19.54
N MET A 153 -1.67 -10.66 20.14
CA MET A 153 -0.59 -11.60 20.43
C MET A 153 -1.02 -12.67 21.45
N ALA A 154 -1.86 -12.32 22.43
CA ALA A 154 -2.42 -13.29 23.37
C ALA A 154 -3.36 -14.29 22.68
N ASP A 155 -4.25 -13.82 21.81
CA ASP A 155 -5.16 -14.69 21.02
C ASP A 155 -4.38 -15.63 20.08
N ILE A 156 -3.33 -15.14 19.42
CA ILE A 156 -2.43 -15.98 18.60
C ILE A 156 -1.75 -17.05 19.46
N SER A 157 -1.20 -16.66 20.63
CA SER A 157 -0.54 -17.61 21.52
C SER A 157 -1.50 -18.67 22.06
N ALA A 158 -2.76 -18.33 22.36
CA ALA A 158 -3.75 -19.28 22.83
C ALA A 158 -4.08 -20.32 21.76
N LYS A 159 -4.28 -19.89 20.51
CA LYS A 159 -4.57 -20.80 19.39
C LYS A 159 -3.44 -21.79 19.12
N LEU A 160 -2.18 -21.36 19.27
CA LEU A 160 -1.03 -22.25 19.10
C LEU A 160 -0.94 -23.33 20.18
N GLN A 161 -1.42 -23.06 21.40
CA GLN A 161 -1.46 -24.03 22.49
C GLN A 161 -2.59 -25.06 22.34
N GLU A 162 -3.66 -24.75 21.60
CA GLU A 162 -4.76 -25.68 21.33
C GLU A 162 -4.45 -26.67 20.19
N GLU A 163 -3.40 -26.41 19.40
CA GLU A 163 -2.96 -27.26 18.28
C GLU A 163 -1.87 -28.30 18.66
N GLU A 164 -1.35 -28.26 19.90
CA GLU A 164 -0.38 -29.23 20.48
C GLU A 164 -1.08 -30.35 21.27
#